data_AF-A0A538P523-F1
#
_entry.id   AF-A0A538P523-F1
#
_cell.length_a   1.000
_cell.length_b   1.000
_cell.length_c   1.000
_cell.angle_alpha   90.00
_cell.angle_beta   90.00
_cell.angle_gamma   90.00
#
_symmetry.space_group_name_H-M   'P 1'
#
loop_
_entity.id
_entity.type
_entity.pdbx_description
1 polymer ?
#
loop_
_entity_poly.entity_id
_entity_poly.type
_entity_poly.pdbx_seq_one_letter_code
_entity_poly.pdbx_strand_id
1 'polypeptide(L)'
;QPLRQFLAENIFLPRGMSTAQLHDDHAEIIANRAIGYAKDGQGKLHIDMSNWVVTGDGAIFASIRDFAKWESRKCMPFFPASR
;
A
#
# COMPACT_ATOMS: atom_id res chain seq x y z
N GLN A 1 9.43 -9.81 -17.43
CA GLN A 1 9.54 -8.67 -16.50
C GLN A 1 9.01 -9.10 -15.13
N PRO A 2 9.69 -8.78 -14.01
CA PRO A 2 9.17 -9.05 -12.66
C PRO A 2 7.89 -8.25 -12.36
N LEU A 3 6.97 -8.81 -11.57
CA LEU A 3 5.69 -8.16 -11.24
C LEU A 3 5.89 -6.80 -10.55
N ARG A 4 6.87 -6.71 -9.62
CA ARG A 4 7.25 -5.46 -8.94
C ARG A 4 7.56 -4.34 -9.94
N GLN A 5 8.37 -4.65 -10.96
CA GLN A 5 8.74 -3.70 -12.01
C GLN A 5 7.54 -3.32 -12.89
N PHE A 6 6.75 -4.31 -13.30
CA PHE A 6 5.55 -4.08 -14.10
C PHE A 6 4.57 -3.13 -13.41
N LEU A 7 4.27 -3.36 -12.13
CA LEU A 7 3.37 -2.49 -11.36
C LEU A 7 3.93 -1.08 -11.17
N ALA A 8 5.23 -0.95 -10.89
CA ALA A 8 5.88 0.35 -10.77
C ALA A 8 5.72 1.19 -12.05
N GLU A 9 6.06 0.62 -13.21
CA GLU A 9 6.05 1.32 -14.50
C GLU A 9 4.65 1.61 -15.02
N ASN A 10 3.72 0.66 -14.87
CA ASN A 10 2.42 0.73 -15.55
C ASN A 10 1.31 1.29 -14.64
N ILE A 11 1.47 1.17 -13.32
CA ILE A 11 0.40 1.50 -12.36
C ILE A 11 0.81 2.64 -11.44
N PHE A 12 1.90 2.50 -10.68
CA PHE A 12 2.24 3.41 -9.59
C PHE A 12 2.84 4.72 -10.08
N LEU A 13 3.91 4.67 -10.90
CA LEU A 13 4.58 5.87 -11.41
C LEU A 13 3.64 6.77 -12.24
N PRO A 14 2.85 6.26 -13.20
CA PRO A 14 1.95 7.09 -14.00
C PRO A 14 0.83 7.77 -13.18
N ARG A 15 0.57 7.28 -11.96
CA ARG A 15 -0.43 7.84 -11.03
C ARG A 15 0.20 8.69 -9.92
N GLY A 16 1.53 8.86 -9.95
CA GLY A 16 2.27 9.55 -8.90
C GLY A 16 2.19 8.86 -7.54
N MET A 17 1.89 7.55 -7.48
CA MET A 17 1.88 6.77 -6.25
C MET A 17 3.31 6.45 -5.82
N SER A 18 4.05 7.48 -5.40
CA SER A 18 5.51 7.47 -5.27
C SER A 18 6.06 6.57 -4.15
N THR A 19 5.23 6.15 -3.20
CA THR A 19 5.64 5.23 -2.13
C THR A 19 5.02 3.84 -2.27
N ALA A 20 4.19 3.61 -3.29
CA ALA A 20 3.57 2.34 -3.53
C ALA A 20 4.56 1.34 -4.15
N GLN A 21 4.61 0.14 -3.62
CA GLN A 21 5.48 -0.93 -4.10
C GLN A 21 4.86 -2.31 -3.86
N LEU A 22 5.18 -3.25 -4.72
CA LEU A 22 4.97 -4.67 -4.43
C LEU A 22 6.08 -5.12 -3.48
N HIS A 23 5.72 -5.63 -2.32
CA HIS A 23 6.66 -6.28 -1.42
C HIS A 23 6.78 -7.75 -1.85
N ASP A 24 7.93 -8.15 -2.39
CA ASP A 24 8.23 -9.54 -2.81
C ASP A 24 9.36 -10.20 -1.98
N ASP A 25 9.93 -9.46 -1.02
CA ASP A 25 10.92 -9.93 -0.06
C ASP A 25 10.55 -9.50 1.36
N HIS A 26 10.11 -10.44 2.21
CA HIS A 26 9.71 -10.17 3.60
C HIS A 26 10.81 -9.53 4.47
N ALA A 27 12.08 -9.69 4.10
CA ALA A 27 13.22 -9.17 4.86
C ALA A 27 13.61 -7.74 4.44
N GLU A 28 13.02 -7.21 3.37
CA GLU A 28 13.29 -5.87 2.88
C GLU A 28 12.89 -4.81 3.92
N ILE A 29 13.84 -3.93 4.26
CA ILE A 29 13.59 -2.80 5.14
C ILE A 29 12.88 -1.70 4.35
N ILE A 30 11.61 -1.44 4.71
CA ILE A 30 10.80 -0.40 4.10
C ILE A 30 10.68 0.78 5.07
N ALA A 31 11.24 1.92 4.68
CA ALA A 31 11.16 3.15 5.46
C ALA A 31 9.71 3.59 5.68
N ASN A 32 9.39 4.05 6.90
CA ASN A 32 8.05 4.51 7.29
C ASN A 32 6.93 3.47 7.13
N ARG A 33 7.26 2.17 7.12
CA ARG A 33 6.28 1.07 7.13
C ARG A 33 5.65 0.93 8.52
N ALA A 34 4.33 0.77 8.55
CA ALA A 34 3.62 0.39 9.77
C ALA A 34 3.82 -1.11 10.08
N ILE A 35 3.95 -1.43 11.36
CA ILE A 35 4.01 -2.82 11.85
C ILE A 35 2.62 -3.23 12.34
N GLY A 36 2.16 -4.38 11.88
CA GLY A 36 0.89 -5.00 12.25
C GLY A 36 0.97 -5.54 13.67
N TYR A 37 -0.14 -5.44 14.38
CA TYR A 37 -0.24 -5.88 15.77
C TYR A 37 -1.63 -6.40 16.05
N ALA A 38 -1.72 -7.31 17.01
CA ALA A 38 -2.98 -7.86 17.52
C ALA A 38 -3.03 -7.78 19.04
N LYS A 39 -4.24 -7.86 19.61
CA LYS A 39 -4.44 -8.00 21.05
C LYS A 39 -4.56 -9.49 21.39
N ASP A 40 -3.94 -9.91 22.48
CA ASP A 40 -4.21 -11.22 23.08
C ASP A 40 -5.56 -11.24 23.82
N GLY A 41 -5.92 -12.40 24.38
CA GLY A 41 -7.15 -12.58 25.15
C GLY A 41 -7.25 -11.72 26.41
N GLN A 42 -6.15 -11.09 26.83
CA GLN A 42 -6.02 -10.21 27.98
C GLN A 42 -5.92 -8.74 27.55
N GLY A 43 -5.99 -8.44 26.25
CA GLY A 43 -5.97 -7.09 25.70
C GLY A 43 -4.57 -6.49 25.49
N LYS A 44 -3.50 -7.24 25.76
CA LYS A 44 -2.12 -6.78 25.53
C LYS A 44 -1.78 -6.85 24.04
N LEU A 45 -1.10 -5.81 23.55
CA LEU A 45 -0.67 -5.71 22.16
C LEU A 45 0.63 -6.46 21.91
N HIS A 46 0.69 -7.19 20.80
CA HIS A 46 1.90 -7.88 20.31
C HIS A 46 2.04 -7.68 18.81
N ILE A 47 3.29 -7.74 18.31
CA ILE A 47 3.53 -7.72 16.86
C ILE A 47 2.91 -8.97 16.26
N ASP A 48 2.06 -8.75 15.26
CA ASP A 48 1.39 -9.79 14.50
C ASP A 48 1.44 -9.36 13.03
N MET A 49 2.52 -9.76 12.36
CA MET A 49 2.84 -9.40 10.99
C MET A 49 3.38 -10.65 10.30
N SER A 50 2.92 -10.90 9.08
CA SER A 50 3.43 -11.99 8.27
C SER A 50 4.93 -11.83 7.99
N ASN A 51 5.68 -12.91 8.18
CA ASN A 51 7.10 -13.08 7.85
C ASN A 51 7.29 -13.91 6.57
N TRP A 52 6.29 -13.92 5.69
CA TRP A 52 6.29 -14.53 4.37
C TRP A 52 5.48 -13.67 3.42
N VAL A 53 5.70 -13.87 2.11
CA VAL A 53 5.06 -13.07 1.07
C VAL A 53 4.43 -13.97 0.02
N VAL A 54 3.21 -13.64 -0.38
CA VAL A 54 2.54 -14.13 -1.59
C VAL A 54 2.17 -12.90 -2.42
N THR A 55 2.44 -12.94 -3.72
CA THR A 55 2.19 -11.82 -4.64
C THR A 55 1.12 -12.19 -5.67
N GLY A 56 0.43 -11.17 -6.18
CA GLY A 56 -0.63 -11.30 -7.19
C GLY A 56 -2.03 -11.11 -6.62
N ASP A 57 -2.31 -11.73 -5.48
CA ASP A 57 -3.52 -11.53 -4.67
C ASP A 57 -3.38 -10.39 -3.64
N GLY A 58 -2.15 -10.01 -3.30
CA GLY A 58 -1.85 -8.95 -2.35
C GLY A 58 -0.41 -8.44 -2.39
N ALA A 59 0.13 -8.14 -1.20
CA ALA A 59 1.48 -7.63 -0.96
C ALA A 59 1.83 -6.26 -1.57
N ILE A 60 0.83 -5.47 -1.97
CA ILE A 60 1.03 -4.06 -2.30
C ILE A 60 1.06 -3.26 -1.00
N PHE A 61 2.18 -2.61 -0.73
CA PHE A 61 2.29 -1.62 0.33
C PHE A 61 2.18 -0.23 -0.27
N ALA A 62 1.33 0.60 0.32
CA ALA A 62 1.05 1.95 -0.15
C ALA A 62 0.69 2.86 1.03
N SER A 63 0.99 4.15 0.90
CA SER A 63 0.53 5.14 1.88
C SER A 63 -0.91 5.56 1.62
N ILE A 64 -1.55 6.21 2.60
CA ILE A 64 -2.88 6.81 2.40
C ILE A 64 -2.89 7.85 1.27
N ARG A 65 -1.76 8.54 1.03
CA ARG A 65 -1.62 9.51 -0.07
C ARG A 65 -1.56 8.83 -1.43
N ASP A 66 -0.93 7.65 -1.52
CA ASP A 66 -0.95 6.85 -2.75
C ASP A 66 -2.36 6.35 -3.05
N PHE A 67 -3.09 5.86 -2.04
CA PHE A 67 -4.48 5.46 -2.19
C PHE A 67 -5.39 6.64 -2.61
N ALA A 68 -5.18 7.85 -2.06
CA ALA A 68 -5.93 9.02 -2.50
C ALA A 68 -5.72 9.33 -4.00
N LYS A 69 -4.48 9.18 -4.51
CA LYS A 69 -4.18 9.35 -5.95
C LYS A 69 -4.86 8.26 -6.78
N TRP A 70 -4.87 7.02 -6.29
CA TRP A 70 -5.59 5.91 -6.92
C TRP A 70 -7.08 6.19 -7.08
N GLU A 71 -7.74 6.67 -6.03
CA GLU A 71 -9.18 6.99 -6.03
C GLU A 71 -9.53 8.21 -6.89
N SER A 72 -8.69 9.26 -6.84
CA SER A 72 -8.96 10.54 -7.53
C SER A 72 -9.22 10.43 -9.03
N ARG A 73 -8.72 9.38 -9.69
CA ARG A 73 -8.91 9.19 -11.14
C ARG A 73 -10.24 8.50 -11.49
N LYS A 74 -10.87 7.78 -10.56
CA LYS A 74 -12.20 7.18 -10.77
C LYS A 74 -13.33 8.18 -10.50
N CYS A 75 -13.10 9.13 -9.59
CA CYS A 75 -14.10 10.09 -9.16
C CYS A 75 -13.72 11.52 -9.57
N MET A 76 -14.25 11.98 -10.70
CA MET A 76 -14.65 13.39 -10.83
C MET A 76 -15.91 13.48 -11.72
N PRO A 77 -16.86 14.38 -11.39
CA PRO A 77 -16.59 15.71 -10.88
C PRO A 77 -16.87 15.88 -9.38
N PHE A 78 -15.90 16.50 -8.71
CA PHE A 78 -16.13 17.29 -7.52
C PHE A 78 -17.06 18.44 -7.95
N PHE A 79 -18.29 18.46 -7.43
CA PHE A 79 -19.16 19.62 -7.59
C PHE A 79 -18.47 20.84 -6.95
N PRO A 80 -18.40 22.01 -7.62
CA PRO A 80 -17.83 23.19 -7.01
C PRO A 80 -18.64 23.58 -5.78
N ALA A 81 -17.94 23.96 -4.71
CA ALA A 81 -18.56 24.50 -3.52
C ALA A 81 -19.51 25.65 -3.91
N SER A 82 -20.78 25.49 -3.58
CA SER A 82 -21.76 26.56 -3.66
C SER A 82 -21.39 27.66 -2.67
N ARG A 83 -21.43 28.91 -3.15
CA ARG A 83 -21.32 30.13 -2.34
C ARG A 83 -22.32 30.15 -1.20
#